data_AF-J0CQH8-F1
#
_entry.id   AF-J0CQH8-F1
#
_cell.length_a   1.000
_cell.length_b   1.000
_cell.length_c   1.000
_cell.angle_alpha   90.00
_cell.angle_beta   90.00
_cell.angle_gamma   90.00
#
_symmetry.space_group_name_H-M   'P 1'
#
loop_
_entity.id
_entity.type
_entity.pdbx_description
1 polymer ?
#
loop_
_entity_poly.entity_id
_entity_poly.type
_entity_poly.pdbx_seq_one_letter_code
_entity_poly.pdbx_strand_id
1 'polypeptide(L)'
;MPLRVRPSPDAHQAPTLPDAEPDRVLLVTAYFPFSSSKHGTWDYDNWMALFLGTMHADVYMFVPPELESKVRAIRGNTGRLTVDTRWNRPHDIPPLADPKRREQLASQREKDREKKYHNADLYAVWAAKPFFVDQALKQANSNESYAFAFWMDVGTFRRPHAFKRWPDVCFLRSVYENVAQRPDAVFMPIQWTPKWGNRGWKEDDGPLDIDMAIGSVFGGTPAGLQWFNKAYFTYFYHYLDAGYFAGKDQTVWNALLMLFPDRFVTVFASDPQTMPGGKNRGQGPGDCGGWWGYYAYWLAPPHERLATEEEFFNGVRCTRIRALPLLSVLRRSLGWGWTPPRASVKLIEPPTA
;
A
#
# COMPACT_ATOMS: atom_id res chain seq x y z
N MET A 1 1.94 -50.23 8.26
CA MET A 1 0.56 -49.85 7.88
C MET A 1 0.34 -48.40 8.25
N PRO A 2 0.00 -47.49 7.31
CA PRO A 2 -0.24 -46.09 7.63
C PRO A 2 -1.65 -45.92 8.21
N LEU A 3 -1.75 -45.28 9.37
CA LEU A 3 -3.00 -44.90 10.02
C LEU A 3 -3.71 -43.83 9.19
N ARG A 4 -4.82 -44.20 8.55
CA ARG A 4 -5.78 -43.26 7.97
C ARG A 4 -6.50 -42.53 9.11
N VAL A 5 -6.14 -41.26 9.31
CA VAL A 5 -6.94 -40.34 10.13
C VAL A 5 -8.22 -40.00 9.35
N ARG A 6 -9.39 -40.37 9.88
CA ARG A 6 -10.68 -39.95 9.34
C ARG A 6 -10.90 -38.47 9.68
N PRO A 7 -11.33 -37.62 8.73
CA PRO A 7 -11.72 -36.26 9.04
C PRO A 7 -12.99 -36.28 9.92
N SER A 8 -12.99 -35.45 10.96
CA SER A 8 -14.14 -35.27 11.87
C SER A 8 -15.29 -34.58 11.13
N PRO A 9 -16.55 -35.04 11.26
CA PRO A 9 -17.70 -34.47 10.56
C PRO A 9 -18.24 -33.15 11.13
N ASP A 10 -17.67 -32.63 12.22
CA ASP A 10 -18.15 -31.41 12.87
C ASP A 10 -17.46 -30.16 12.32
N ALA A 11 -17.78 -29.82 11.07
CA ALA A 11 -17.59 -28.47 10.56
C ALA A 11 -18.64 -27.57 11.25
N HIS A 12 -18.23 -26.93 12.35
CA HIS A 12 -19.00 -25.91 13.04
C HIS A 12 -19.58 -24.91 12.03
N GLN A 13 -20.91 -24.93 11.86
CA GLN A 13 -21.63 -23.84 11.22
C GLN A 13 -21.38 -22.59 12.05
N ALA A 14 -20.59 -21.67 11.50
CA ALA A 14 -20.36 -20.37 12.12
C ALA A 14 -21.71 -19.65 12.29
N PRO A 15 -21.94 -19.00 13.43
CA PRO A 15 -23.17 -18.25 13.66
C PRO A 15 -23.33 -17.20 12.55
N THR A 16 -24.48 -17.23 11.88
CA THR A 16 -24.89 -16.21 10.92
C THR A 16 -25.12 -14.91 11.68
N LEU A 17 -24.12 -14.03 11.67
CA LEU A 17 -24.28 -12.63 12.08
C LEU A 17 -25.41 -12.01 11.24
N PRO A 18 -26.23 -11.12 11.81
CA PRO A 18 -27.32 -10.45 11.08
C PRO A 18 -26.77 -9.73 9.85
N ASP A 19 -27.60 -9.63 8.80
CA ASP A 19 -27.35 -8.98 7.50
C ASP A 19 -27.05 -7.47 7.62
N ALA A 20 -26.00 -7.10 8.36
CA ALA A 20 -25.38 -5.80 8.20
C ALA A 20 -24.91 -5.71 6.75
N GLU A 21 -25.22 -4.60 6.07
CA GLU A 21 -24.71 -4.36 4.73
C GLU A 21 -23.20 -4.69 4.72
N PRO A 22 -22.73 -5.44 3.72
CA PRO A 22 -21.34 -5.86 3.68
C PRO A 22 -20.46 -4.62 3.72
N ASP A 23 -19.53 -4.58 4.68
CA ASP A 23 -18.59 -3.47 4.83
C ASP A 23 -17.96 -3.13 3.48
N ARG A 24 -18.11 -1.87 3.08
CA ARG A 24 -17.59 -1.39 1.80
C ARG A 24 -16.13 -1.03 1.93
N VAL A 25 -15.38 -1.35 0.87
CA VAL A 25 -13.99 -0.95 0.70
C VAL A 25 -13.85 -0.05 -0.51
N LEU A 26 -13.11 1.05 -0.33
CA LEU A 26 -12.73 1.94 -1.41
C LEU A 26 -11.31 1.63 -1.89
N LEU A 27 -11.17 1.34 -3.17
CA LEU A 27 -9.86 1.26 -3.82
C LEU A 27 -9.53 2.61 -4.43
N VAL A 28 -8.34 3.11 -4.14
CA VAL A 28 -7.86 4.40 -4.63
C VAL A 28 -6.62 4.16 -5.47
N THR A 29 -6.60 4.75 -6.66
CA THR A 29 -5.46 4.65 -7.57
C THR A 29 -5.31 5.94 -8.37
N ALA A 30 -4.18 6.08 -9.06
CA ALA A 30 -3.97 7.20 -9.97
C ALA A 30 -3.12 6.78 -11.17
N TYR A 31 -3.29 7.50 -12.27
CA TYR A 31 -2.42 7.37 -13.44
C TYR A 31 -2.19 8.73 -14.10
N PHE A 32 -0.94 9.17 -14.08
CA PHE A 32 -0.48 10.39 -14.73
C PHE A 32 0.63 10.02 -15.72
N PRO A 33 0.39 10.03 -17.03
CA PRO A 33 1.40 9.69 -18.02
C PRO A 33 2.49 10.79 -18.07
N PHE A 34 3.74 10.38 -18.23
CA PHE A 34 4.87 11.28 -18.49
C PHE A 34 5.85 10.63 -19.46
N SER A 35 6.54 11.46 -20.26
CA SER A 35 7.34 11.02 -21.41
C SER A 35 8.55 10.14 -21.07
N SER A 36 9.04 10.22 -19.83
CA SER A 36 10.21 9.47 -19.35
C SER A 36 9.84 8.25 -18.48
N SER A 37 8.62 7.72 -18.64
CA SER A 37 8.21 6.49 -17.95
C SER A 37 9.05 5.29 -18.38
N LYS A 38 9.40 4.43 -17.41
CA LYS A 38 10.08 3.15 -17.62
C LYS A 38 9.27 2.19 -18.52
N HIS A 39 7.95 2.32 -18.49
CA HIS A 39 7.01 1.46 -19.20
C HIS A 39 6.20 2.28 -20.19
N GLY A 40 5.86 1.67 -21.33
CA GLY A 40 5.13 2.36 -22.39
C GLY A 40 3.65 2.52 -22.06
N THR A 41 2.96 3.41 -22.78
CA THR A 41 1.52 3.62 -22.64
C THR A 41 0.73 2.31 -22.82
N TRP A 42 1.15 1.46 -23.76
CA TRP A 42 0.50 0.18 -24.00
C TRP A 42 0.56 -0.77 -22.80
N ASP A 43 1.67 -0.78 -22.06
CA ASP A 43 1.79 -1.58 -20.83
C ASP A 43 0.76 -1.12 -19.80
N TYR A 44 0.65 0.20 -19.58
CA TYR A 44 -0.31 0.77 -18.64
C TYR A 44 -1.76 0.57 -19.07
N ASP A 45 -2.05 0.56 -20.36
CA ASP A 45 -3.39 0.26 -20.86
C ASP A 45 -3.80 -1.16 -20.49
N ASN A 46 -2.89 -2.12 -20.66
CA ASN A 46 -3.13 -3.50 -20.25
C ASN A 46 -3.27 -3.64 -18.74
N TRP A 47 -2.41 -2.97 -17.95
CA TRP A 47 -2.49 -3.04 -16.49
C TRP A 47 -3.75 -2.36 -15.95
N MET A 48 -4.17 -1.23 -16.53
CA MET A 48 -5.46 -0.61 -16.25
C MET A 48 -6.61 -1.56 -16.57
N ALA A 49 -6.56 -2.28 -17.70
CA ALA A 49 -7.59 -3.25 -18.04
C ALA A 49 -7.65 -4.42 -17.04
N LEU A 50 -6.51 -4.93 -16.60
CA LEU A 50 -6.45 -5.96 -15.57
C LEU A 50 -7.02 -5.47 -14.24
N PHE A 51 -6.66 -4.26 -13.81
CA PHE A 51 -7.13 -3.67 -12.57
C PHE A 51 -8.63 -3.29 -12.63
N LEU A 52 -9.00 -2.37 -13.52
CA LEU A 52 -10.34 -1.78 -13.58
C LEU A 52 -11.38 -2.75 -14.14
N GLY A 53 -10.97 -3.62 -15.07
CA GLY A 53 -11.86 -4.58 -15.73
C GLY A 53 -12.19 -5.79 -14.85
N THR A 54 -11.40 -6.07 -13.81
CA THR A 54 -11.57 -7.27 -12.96
C THR A 54 -12.06 -6.96 -11.54
N MET A 55 -11.63 -5.85 -10.94
CA MET A 55 -11.95 -5.56 -9.52
C MET A 55 -13.39 -5.06 -9.36
N HIS A 56 -14.22 -5.75 -8.59
CA HIS A 56 -15.63 -5.36 -8.39
C HIS A 56 -15.82 -4.33 -7.26
N ALA A 57 -14.81 -4.11 -6.42
CA ALA A 57 -14.85 -3.06 -5.41
C ALA A 57 -15.03 -1.67 -6.03
N ASP A 58 -15.51 -0.72 -5.23
CA ASP A 58 -15.58 0.68 -5.64
C ASP A 58 -14.18 1.21 -5.90
N VAL A 59 -14.00 1.88 -7.04
CA VAL A 59 -12.73 2.50 -7.40
C VAL A 59 -12.89 4.01 -7.45
N TYR A 60 -11.97 4.72 -6.80
CA TYR A 60 -11.75 6.15 -6.97
C TYR A 60 -10.41 6.35 -7.69
N MET A 61 -10.44 6.90 -8.89
CA MET A 61 -9.25 7.03 -9.73
C MET A 61 -8.97 8.47 -10.11
N PHE A 62 -7.73 8.91 -9.90
CA PHE A 62 -7.24 10.22 -10.33
C PHE A 62 -6.49 10.10 -11.66
N VAL A 63 -6.90 10.88 -12.67
CA VAL A 63 -6.23 10.94 -13.99
C VAL A 63 -6.35 12.34 -14.59
N PRO A 64 -5.48 12.73 -15.54
CA PRO A 64 -5.70 13.93 -16.34
C PRO A 64 -7.04 13.88 -17.11
N PRO A 65 -7.68 15.04 -17.39
CA PRO A 65 -8.97 15.11 -18.09
C PRO A 65 -9.04 14.31 -19.39
N GLU A 66 -7.97 14.31 -20.18
CA GLU A 66 -7.89 13.63 -21.47
C GLU A 66 -7.98 12.10 -21.38
N LEU A 67 -7.77 11.52 -20.19
CA LEU A 67 -7.84 10.07 -19.97
C LEU A 67 -9.19 9.57 -19.43
N GLU A 68 -10.10 10.47 -19.05
CA GLU A 68 -11.36 10.09 -18.39
C GLU A 68 -12.18 9.10 -19.22
N SER A 69 -12.44 9.43 -20.49
CA SER A 69 -13.23 8.60 -21.39
C SER A 69 -12.61 7.20 -21.55
N LYS A 70 -11.28 7.12 -21.60
CA LYS A 70 -10.55 5.85 -21.70
C LYS A 70 -10.71 5.01 -20.44
N VAL A 71 -10.50 5.61 -19.26
CA VAL A 71 -10.64 4.92 -17.97
C VAL A 71 -12.06 4.38 -17.79
N ARG A 72 -13.08 5.17 -18.14
CA ARG A 72 -14.49 4.73 -18.09
C ARG A 72 -14.77 3.60 -19.07
N ALA A 73 -14.24 3.68 -20.29
CA ALA A 73 -14.39 2.62 -21.28
C ALA A 73 -13.74 1.31 -20.82
N ILE A 74 -12.54 1.37 -20.24
CA ILE A 74 -11.85 0.20 -19.68
C ILE A 74 -12.64 -0.41 -18.51
N ARG A 75 -13.19 0.42 -17.62
CA ARG A 75 -14.01 -0.05 -16.49
C ARG A 75 -15.29 -0.77 -16.94
N GLY A 76 -15.95 -0.25 -17.97
CA GLY A 76 -17.25 -0.78 -18.42
C GLY A 76 -18.26 -0.88 -17.26
N ASN A 77 -18.85 -2.06 -17.09
CA ASN A 77 -19.88 -2.33 -16.08
C ASN A 77 -19.37 -3.17 -14.89
N THR A 78 -18.05 -3.34 -14.71
CA THR A 78 -17.47 -4.24 -13.69
C THR A 78 -17.79 -3.81 -12.25
N GLY A 79 -18.04 -2.51 -12.02
CA GLY A 79 -18.43 -1.99 -10.71
C GLY A 79 -18.40 -0.46 -10.69
N ARG A 80 -18.65 0.13 -9.52
CA ARG A 80 -18.65 1.60 -9.39
C ARG A 80 -17.26 2.18 -9.61
N LEU A 81 -17.21 3.31 -10.30
CA LEU A 81 -16.00 4.07 -10.56
C LEU A 81 -16.30 5.56 -10.43
N THR A 82 -15.57 6.24 -9.56
CA THR A 82 -15.46 7.71 -9.55
C THR A 82 -14.14 8.08 -10.21
N VAL A 83 -14.19 8.91 -11.24
CA VAL A 83 -12.99 9.46 -11.89
C VAL A 83 -12.87 10.93 -11.50
N ASP A 84 -11.69 11.33 -11.03
CA ASP A 84 -11.39 12.68 -10.63
C ASP A 84 -10.29 13.26 -11.53
N THR A 85 -10.68 14.28 -12.29
CA THR A 85 -9.87 14.88 -13.36
C THR A 85 -9.36 16.28 -13.04
N ARG A 86 -9.43 16.70 -11.77
CA ARG A 86 -9.13 18.09 -11.37
C ARG A 86 -7.69 18.52 -11.62
N TRP A 87 -6.76 17.58 -11.78
CA TRP A 87 -5.34 17.89 -11.99
C TRP A 87 -4.84 17.30 -13.31
N ASN A 88 -4.18 18.15 -14.09
CA ASN A 88 -3.56 17.73 -15.34
C ASN A 88 -2.20 17.06 -15.12
N ARG A 89 -1.48 17.44 -14.05
CA ARG A 89 -0.15 16.93 -13.74
C ARG A 89 -0.01 16.62 -12.25
N PRO A 90 0.90 15.70 -11.87
CA PRO A 90 1.19 15.40 -10.47
C PRO A 90 1.61 16.62 -9.64
N HIS A 91 2.32 17.57 -10.26
CA HIS A 91 2.75 18.79 -9.58
C HIS A 91 1.62 19.80 -9.33
N ASP A 92 0.43 19.62 -9.89
CA ASP A 92 -0.73 20.49 -9.67
C ASP A 92 -1.57 20.05 -8.45
N ILE A 93 -1.20 18.93 -7.82
CA ILE A 93 -1.88 18.37 -6.64
C ILE A 93 -1.57 19.24 -5.41
N PRO A 94 -2.56 19.62 -4.56
CA PRO A 94 -2.42 20.71 -3.59
C PRO A 94 -1.20 20.64 -2.65
N PRO A 95 -0.86 19.49 -2.02
CA PRO A 95 0.33 19.43 -1.17
C PRO A 95 1.66 19.65 -1.91
N LEU A 96 1.65 19.59 -3.24
CA LEU A 96 2.83 19.68 -4.11
C LEU A 96 2.77 20.91 -5.04
N ALA A 97 1.66 21.63 -5.08
CA ALA A 97 1.38 22.72 -6.02
C ALA A 97 2.19 23.99 -5.74
N ASP A 98 2.61 24.17 -4.49
CA ASP A 98 3.45 25.30 -4.07
C ASP A 98 4.77 25.36 -4.88
N PRO A 99 5.18 26.53 -5.41
CA PRO A 99 6.39 26.66 -6.22
C PRO A 99 7.67 26.16 -5.53
N LYS A 100 7.83 26.41 -4.22
CA LYS A 100 8.98 25.91 -3.45
C LYS A 100 8.97 24.39 -3.41
N ARG A 101 7.81 23.76 -3.21
CA ARG A 101 7.68 22.28 -3.21
C ARG A 101 8.02 21.67 -4.57
N ARG A 102 7.60 22.30 -5.67
CA ARG A 102 7.94 21.86 -7.04
C ARG A 102 9.44 21.90 -7.28
N GLU A 103 10.09 22.99 -6.91
CA GLU A 103 11.55 23.14 -7.03
C GLU A 103 12.29 22.11 -6.16
N GLN A 104 11.87 21.95 -4.90
CA GLN A 104 12.45 20.96 -4.00
C GLN A 104 12.34 19.55 -4.57
N LEU A 105 11.18 19.17 -5.14
CA LEU A 105 10.97 17.88 -5.81
C LEU A 105 11.86 17.71 -7.05
N ALA A 106 11.97 18.74 -7.89
CA ALA A 106 12.87 18.70 -9.04
C ALA A 106 14.33 18.46 -8.61
N SER A 107 14.76 19.10 -7.51
CA SER A 107 16.12 18.93 -6.95
C SER A 107 16.40 17.53 -6.40
N GLN A 108 15.36 16.74 -6.07
CA GLN A 108 15.52 15.37 -5.54
C GLN A 108 16.23 14.46 -6.53
N ARG A 109 16.10 14.73 -7.83
CA ARG A 109 16.73 13.93 -8.88
C ARG A 109 18.25 13.89 -8.74
N GLU A 110 18.88 14.98 -8.30
CA GLU A 110 20.33 14.98 -8.14
C GLU A 110 20.82 14.16 -6.93
N LYS A 111 19.93 13.91 -5.96
CA LYS A 111 20.20 13.10 -4.77
C LYS A 111 19.84 11.63 -4.97
N ASP A 112 19.07 11.29 -6.00
CA ASP A 112 18.64 9.91 -6.24
C ASP A 112 19.74 9.06 -6.89
N ARG A 113 20.16 8.01 -6.18
CA ARG A 113 21.06 6.96 -6.70
C ARG A 113 20.49 6.23 -7.92
N GLU A 114 19.17 6.30 -8.14
CA GLU A 114 18.46 5.68 -9.26
C GLU A 114 17.93 6.71 -10.29
N LYS A 115 18.47 7.94 -10.32
CA LYS A 115 18.03 9.06 -11.20
C LYS A 115 17.97 8.80 -12.71
N LYS A 116 18.50 7.66 -13.17
CA LYS A 116 18.37 7.17 -14.55
C LYS A 116 16.99 6.60 -14.86
N TYR A 117 16.24 6.18 -13.85
CA TYR A 117 14.91 5.58 -13.98
C TYR A 117 13.81 6.45 -13.39
N HIS A 118 14.18 7.47 -12.61
CA HIS A 118 13.25 8.33 -11.90
C HIS A 118 13.38 9.79 -12.34
N ASN A 119 12.27 10.51 -12.22
CA ASN A 119 12.12 11.90 -12.59
C ASN A 119 11.21 12.61 -11.57
N ALA A 120 11.11 13.93 -11.69
CA ALA A 120 10.35 14.75 -10.75
C ALA A 120 8.85 14.44 -10.75
N ASP A 121 8.27 14.14 -11.91
CA ASP A 121 6.84 13.80 -12.03
C ASP A 121 6.53 12.49 -11.28
N LEU A 122 7.41 11.50 -11.36
CA LEU A 122 7.29 10.23 -10.64
C LEU A 122 7.37 10.44 -9.12
N TYR A 123 8.31 11.28 -8.65
CA TYR A 123 8.39 11.64 -7.23
C TYR A 123 7.10 12.33 -6.75
N ALA A 124 6.50 13.19 -7.58
CA ALA A 124 5.25 13.83 -7.25
C ALA A 124 4.08 12.84 -7.17
N VAL A 125 3.98 11.87 -8.09
CA VAL A 125 2.95 10.80 -7.99
C VAL A 125 3.14 9.97 -6.72
N TRP A 126 4.38 9.58 -6.41
CA TRP A 126 4.69 8.83 -5.19
C TRP A 126 4.35 9.61 -3.93
N ALA A 127 4.69 10.90 -3.88
CA ALA A 127 4.36 11.75 -2.74
C ALA A 127 2.86 12.01 -2.57
N ALA A 128 2.09 12.01 -3.66
CA ALA A 128 0.66 12.30 -3.63
C ALA A 128 -0.21 11.14 -3.12
N LYS A 129 0.31 9.91 -3.01
CA LYS A 129 -0.50 8.73 -2.66
C LYS A 129 -1.34 8.90 -1.38
N PRO A 130 -0.78 9.36 -0.23
CA PRO A 130 -1.57 9.53 0.99
C PRO A 130 -2.67 10.60 0.83
N PHE A 131 -2.39 11.66 0.07
CA PHE A 131 -3.35 12.70 -0.23
C PHE A 131 -4.50 12.19 -1.09
N PHE A 132 -4.21 11.40 -2.12
CA PHE A 132 -5.24 10.80 -2.96
C PHE A 132 -6.23 9.96 -2.17
N VAL A 133 -5.74 9.13 -1.25
CA VAL A 133 -6.59 8.29 -0.41
C VAL A 133 -7.47 9.14 0.52
N ASP A 134 -6.89 10.12 1.21
CA ASP A 134 -7.63 11.02 2.10
C ASP A 134 -8.67 11.85 1.34
N GLN A 135 -8.32 12.36 0.16
CA GLN A 135 -9.24 13.12 -0.68
C GLN A 135 -10.39 12.24 -1.22
N ALA A 136 -10.09 11.03 -1.70
CA ALA A 136 -11.09 10.09 -2.18
C ALA A 136 -12.09 9.74 -1.07
N LEU A 137 -11.61 9.48 0.15
CA LEU A 137 -12.46 9.24 1.32
C LEU A 137 -13.35 10.45 1.63
N LYS A 138 -12.81 11.68 1.66
CA LYS A 138 -13.59 12.89 1.93
C LYS A 138 -14.70 13.10 0.90
N GLN A 139 -14.41 12.84 -0.37
CA GLN A 139 -15.40 13.01 -1.46
C GLN A 139 -16.42 11.89 -1.48
N ALA A 140 -16.01 10.63 -1.30
CA ALA A 140 -16.91 9.49 -1.32
C ALA A 140 -17.81 9.41 -0.07
N ASN A 141 -17.27 9.78 1.10
CA ASN A 141 -18.02 9.82 2.36
C ASN A 141 -19.11 10.90 2.43
N SER A 142 -19.18 11.81 1.46
CA SER A 142 -20.30 12.75 1.37
C SER A 142 -21.65 12.06 1.15
N ASN A 143 -21.62 10.84 0.61
CA ASN A 143 -22.82 10.05 0.32
C ASN A 143 -22.87 8.72 1.09
N GLU A 144 -21.72 8.10 1.40
CA GLU A 144 -21.66 6.71 1.90
C GLU A 144 -20.42 6.45 2.76
N SER A 145 -20.54 5.70 3.86
CA SER A 145 -19.38 5.39 4.71
C SER A 145 -18.63 4.13 4.28
N TYR A 146 -17.30 4.22 4.15
CA TYR A 146 -16.41 3.07 3.94
C TYR A 146 -15.78 2.57 5.24
N ALA A 147 -15.73 1.25 5.43
CA ALA A 147 -15.06 0.64 6.58
C ALA A 147 -13.54 0.69 6.42
N PHE A 148 -13.05 0.46 5.19
CA PHE A 148 -11.64 0.51 4.84
C PHE A 148 -11.43 1.20 3.50
N ALA A 149 -10.23 1.75 3.30
CA ALA A 149 -9.75 2.15 1.99
C ALA A 149 -8.31 1.70 1.76
N PHE A 150 -7.94 1.52 0.50
CA PHE A 150 -6.61 1.11 0.11
C PHE A 150 -6.11 1.93 -1.07
N TRP A 151 -4.89 2.46 -0.95
CA TRP A 151 -4.12 2.78 -2.14
C TRP A 151 -3.68 1.48 -2.81
N MET A 152 -3.81 1.40 -4.13
CA MET A 152 -3.18 0.38 -4.93
C MET A 152 -2.71 0.96 -6.25
N ASP A 153 -1.41 0.81 -6.57
CA ASP A 153 -0.88 1.23 -7.86
C ASP A 153 -1.64 0.53 -8.99
N VAL A 154 -2.05 1.28 -10.02
CA VAL A 154 -2.80 0.70 -11.16
C VAL A 154 -2.01 -0.39 -11.88
N GLY A 155 -0.67 -0.32 -11.81
CA GLY A 155 0.27 -1.31 -12.34
C GLY A 155 0.54 -2.52 -11.44
N THR A 156 -0.25 -2.72 -10.37
CA THR A 156 -0.11 -3.86 -9.44
C THR A 156 -0.34 -5.18 -10.15
N PHE A 157 -1.36 -5.25 -11.02
CA PHE A 157 -1.68 -6.45 -11.78
C PHE A 157 -1.10 -6.38 -13.19
N ARG A 158 -0.05 -7.16 -13.43
CA ARG A 158 0.66 -7.21 -14.72
C ARG A 158 0.37 -8.45 -15.56
N ARG A 159 -0.49 -9.33 -15.05
CA ARG A 159 -0.97 -10.56 -15.68
C ARG A 159 -2.44 -10.79 -15.25
N PRO A 160 -3.21 -11.61 -15.97
CA PRO A 160 -4.54 -12.04 -15.56
C PRO A 160 -4.57 -12.56 -14.11
N HIS A 161 -5.67 -12.28 -13.41
CA HIS A 161 -5.88 -12.71 -12.03
C HIS A 161 -7.37 -12.92 -11.75
N ALA A 162 -7.69 -13.64 -10.67
CA ALA A 162 -9.06 -13.92 -10.26
C ALA A 162 -9.59 -12.98 -9.15
N PHE A 163 -8.79 -12.00 -8.71
CA PHE A 163 -9.20 -11.07 -7.66
C PHE A 163 -10.32 -10.14 -8.12
N LYS A 164 -11.52 -10.31 -7.56
CA LYS A 164 -12.72 -9.51 -7.85
C LYS A 164 -13.20 -8.79 -6.61
N ARG A 165 -13.30 -9.49 -5.48
CA ARG A 165 -13.80 -8.97 -4.20
C ARG A 165 -12.68 -8.66 -3.23
N TRP A 166 -11.62 -8.05 -3.76
CA TRP A 166 -10.47 -7.66 -2.96
C TRP A 166 -10.70 -6.31 -2.29
N PRO A 167 -10.31 -6.14 -1.01
CA PRO A 167 -9.77 -7.15 -0.10
C PRO A 167 -10.89 -7.96 0.59
N ASP A 168 -10.51 -9.11 1.17
CA ASP A 168 -11.33 -9.92 2.07
C ASP A 168 -11.58 -9.16 3.38
N VAL A 169 -12.72 -8.49 3.45
CA VAL A 169 -13.06 -7.57 4.54
C VAL A 169 -13.20 -8.30 5.88
N CYS A 170 -13.77 -9.50 5.88
CA CYS A 170 -13.90 -10.32 7.09
C CYS A 170 -12.51 -10.67 7.65
N PHE A 171 -11.60 -11.09 6.77
CA PHE A 171 -10.22 -11.33 7.18
C PHE A 171 -9.54 -10.04 7.68
N LEU A 172 -9.73 -8.92 6.98
CA LEU A 172 -9.15 -7.65 7.38
C LEU A 172 -9.61 -7.19 8.76
N ARG A 173 -10.92 -7.28 9.07
CA ARG A 173 -11.45 -7.03 10.42
C ARG A 173 -10.74 -7.88 11.46
N SER A 174 -10.59 -9.19 11.20
CA SER A 174 -9.90 -10.09 12.13
C SER A 174 -8.45 -9.66 12.39
N VAL A 175 -7.76 -9.08 11.40
CA VAL A 175 -6.41 -8.54 11.58
C VAL A 175 -6.43 -7.32 12.50
N TYR A 176 -7.40 -6.41 12.33
CA TYR A 176 -7.52 -5.23 13.19
C TYR A 176 -7.95 -5.58 14.62
N GLU A 177 -8.84 -6.56 14.80
CA GLU A 177 -9.31 -7.00 16.11
C GLU A 177 -8.23 -7.76 16.90
N ASN A 178 -7.44 -8.60 16.23
CA ASN A 178 -6.54 -9.55 16.91
C ASN A 178 -5.06 -9.17 16.85
N VAL A 179 -4.66 -8.29 15.93
CA VAL A 179 -3.23 -7.99 15.67
C VAL A 179 -2.92 -6.51 15.78
N ALA A 180 -3.77 -5.64 15.23
CA ALA A 180 -3.53 -4.21 15.35
C ALA A 180 -3.58 -3.77 16.81
N GLN A 181 -2.61 -2.97 17.23
CA GLN A 181 -2.57 -2.42 18.59
C GLN A 181 -3.57 -1.28 18.77
N ARG A 182 -4.12 -0.78 17.65
CA ARG A 182 -5.01 0.37 17.59
C ARG A 182 -6.05 0.16 16.50
N PRO A 183 -7.30 0.64 16.69
CA PRO A 183 -8.33 0.59 15.66
C PRO A 183 -8.03 1.53 14.47
N ASP A 184 -7.18 2.53 14.68
CA ASP A 184 -6.73 3.50 13.67
C ASP A 184 -5.32 3.19 13.15
N ALA A 185 -4.87 1.94 13.25
CA ALA A 185 -3.63 1.51 12.63
C ALA A 185 -3.72 1.56 11.09
N VAL A 186 -2.59 1.77 10.43
CA VAL A 186 -2.44 1.68 8.98
C VAL A 186 -1.86 0.32 8.65
N PHE A 187 -2.47 -0.36 7.68
CA PHE A 187 -1.88 -1.54 7.06
C PHE A 187 -0.81 -1.11 6.06
N MET A 188 0.43 -1.52 6.30
CA MET A 188 1.58 -1.25 5.44
C MET A 188 2.40 -2.54 5.28
N PRO A 189 2.39 -3.23 4.14
CA PRO A 189 3.22 -4.40 3.96
C PRO A 189 4.70 -4.04 3.89
N ILE A 190 5.54 -4.93 4.40
CA ILE A 190 6.99 -4.80 4.34
C ILE A 190 7.63 -6.04 3.72
N GLN A 191 8.72 -5.84 2.99
CA GLN A 191 9.53 -6.92 2.46
C GLN A 191 10.70 -7.24 3.38
N TRP A 192 11.44 -6.22 3.81
CA TRP A 192 12.63 -6.37 4.64
C TRP A 192 12.47 -5.61 5.96
N THR A 193 13.43 -5.79 6.86
CA THR A 193 13.50 -5.03 8.12
C THR A 193 14.76 -4.17 8.14
N PRO A 194 14.78 -3.09 8.93
CA PRO A 194 16.01 -2.35 9.17
C PRO A 194 17.07 -3.29 9.76
N LYS A 195 18.32 -3.14 9.29
CA LYS A 195 19.44 -3.92 9.81
C LYS A 195 19.77 -3.42 11.21
N TRP A 196 20.48 -4.23 12.00
CA TRP A 196 20.93 -3.84 13.35
C TRP A 196 21.65 -2.48 13.39
N GLY A 197 22.42 -2.14 12.35
CA GLY A 197 23.09 -0.84 12.24
C GLY A 197 22.14 0.37 12.22
N ASN A 198 20.87 0.18 11.88
CA ASN A 198 19.84 1.23 11.91
C ASN A 198 19.21 1.42 13.30
N ARG A 199 19.65 0.67 14.33
CA ARG A 199 19.10 0.78 15.70
C ARG A 199 19.24 2.19 16.29
N GLY A 200 20.31 2.89 15.92
CA GLY A 200 20.61 4.25 16.39
C GLY A 200 19.97 5.37 15.56
N TRP A 201 19.20 5.05 14.51
CA TRP A 201 18.56 6.05 13.66
C TRP A 201 17.59 6.93 14.47
N LYS A 202 17.60 8.23 14.20
CA LYS A 202 16.77 9.25 14.83
C LYS A 202 16.02 10.07 13.79
N GLU A 203 15.01 10.79 14.26
CA GLU A 203 14.19 11.69 13.44
C GLU A 203 15.03 12.63 12.56
N ASP A 204 16.08 13.25 13.14
CA ASP A 204 16.96 14.22 12.48
C ASP A 204 17.95 13.62 11.49
N ASP A 205 18.11 12.28 11.45
CA ASP A 205 19.00 11.61 10.47
C ASP A 205 18.40 11.61 9.04
N GLY A 206 17.17 12.13 8.90
CA GLY A 206 16.44 12.20 7.64
C GLY A 206 15.69 10.92 7.29
N PRO A 207 15.05 10.87 6.09
CA PRO A 207 14.34 9.69 5.60
C PRO A 207 15.21 8.43 5.58
N LEU A 208 14.61 7.28 5.85
CA LEU A 208 15.32 6.00 5.90
C LEU A 208 15.30 5.30 4.53
N ASP A 209 16.34 5.50 3.70
CA ASP A 209 16.49 4.88 2.37
C ASP A 209 16.94 3.41 2.44
N ILE A 210 15.98 2.53 2.74
CA ILE A 210 16.12 1.07 2.70
C ILE A 210 14.89 0.45 2.02
N ASP A 211 15.03 -0.77 1.48
CA ASP A 211 13.92 -1.49 0.85
C ASP A 211 13.00 -2.16 1.90
N MET A 212 12.42 -1.41 2.85
CA MET A 212 11.56 -1.98 3.90
C MET A 212 10.08 -2.02 3.48
N ALA A 213 9.43 -0.86 3.39
CA ALA A 213 8.02 -0.76 3.01
C ALA A 213 7.80 -1.09 1.53
N ILE A 214 6.63 -1.62 1.19
CA ILE A 214 6.24 -1.85 -0.20
C ILE A 214 5.44 -0.65 -0.74
N GLY A 215 5.97 0.01 -1.77
CA GLY A 215 5.41 1.25 -2.33
C GLY A 215 4.04 1.13 -3.00
N SER A 216 3.64 -0.06 -3.48
CA SER A 216 2.45 -0.22 -4.32
C SER A 216 1.12 -0.25 -3.59
N VAL A 217 1.12 -0.46 -2.27
CA VAL A 217 -0.13 -0.63 -1.51
C VAL A 217 0.03 -0.10 -0.10
N PHE A 218 -1.03 0.48 0.42
CA PHE A 218 -1.27 0.65 1.85
C PHE A 218 -2.76 0.83 2.06
N GLY A 219 -3.24 0.68 3.28
CA GLY A 219 -4.65 0.91 3.55
C GLY A 219 -4.98 0.91 5.02
N GLY A 220 -6.26 0.94 5.33
CA GLY A 220 -6.75 0.88 6.70
C GLY A 220 -8.08 1.59 6.86
N THR A 221 -8.42 1.90 8.11
CA THR A 221 -9.64 2.63 8.42
C THR A 221 -9.52 4.10 7.97
N PRO A 222 -10.63 4.80 7.68
CA PRO A 222 -10.59 6.21 7.32
C PRO A 222 -9.82 7.09 8.32
N ALA A 223 -9.98 6.84 9.62
CA ALA A 223 -9.27 7.57 10.67
C ALA A 223 -7.74 7.34 10.61
N GLY A 224 -7.31 6.08 10.42
CA GLY A 224 -5.89 5.76 10.27
C GLY A 224 -5.26 6.41 9.04
N LEU A 225 -5.99 6.42 7.92
CA LEU A 225 -5.53 7.01 6.66
C LEU A 225 -5.50 8.54 6.70
N GLN A 226 -6.45 9.17 7.39
CA GLN A 226 -6.41 10.61 7.65
C GLN A 226 -5.19 10.99 8.50
N TRP A 227 -4.89 10.22 9.56
CA TRP A 227 -3.68 10.41 10.34
C TRP A 227 -2.42 10.21 9.47
N PHE A 228 -2.40 9.17 8.64
CA PHE A 228 -1.26 8.86 7.77
C PHE A 228 -0.98 10.00 6.79
N ASN A 229 -2.01 10.58 6.19
CA ASN A 229 -1.88 11.74 5.30
C ASN A 229 -1.20 12.92 6.02
N LYS A 230 -1.65 13.25 7.25
CA LYS A 230 -1.04 14.32 8.06
C LYS A 230 0.41 14.01 8.42
N ALA A 231 0.67 12.80 8.93
CA ALA A 231 2.02 12.37 9.29
C ALA A 231 2.96 12.40 8.08
N TYR A 232 2.52 11.85 6.94
CA TYR A 232 3.30 11.84 5.72
C TYR A 232 3.72 13.23 5.28
N PHE A 233 2.78 14.17 5.08
CA PHE A 233 3.14 15.50 4.59
C PHE A 233 3.88 16.34 5.62
N THR A 234 3.66 16.10 6.92
CA THR A 234 4.48 16.72 7.99
C THR A 234 5.96 16.37 7.80
N TYR A 235 6.27 15.07 7.70
CA TYR A 235 7.65 14.61 7.60
C TYR A 235 8.25 14.81 6.22
N PHE A 236 7.46 14.64 5.15
CA PHE A 236 7.89 14.94 3.79
C PHE A 236 8.35 16.39 3.67
N TYR A 237 7.58 17.35 4.17
CA TYR A 237 7.99 18.76 4.17
C TYR A 237 9.19 19.03 5.06
N HIS A 238 9.19 18.50 6.28
CA HIS A 238 10.31 18.64 7.20
C HIS A 238 11.62 18.17 6.55
N TYR A 239 11.61 17.00 5.92
CA TYR A 239 12.80 16.43 5.26
C TYR A 239 13.20 17.18 3.99
N LEU A 240 12.25 17.64 3.18
CA LEU A 240 12.56 18.48 2.02
C LEU A 240 13.15 19.83 2.45
N ASP A 241 12.61 20.45 3.49
CA ASP A 241 13.08 21.73 4.03
C ASP A 241 14.47 21.62 4.67
N ALA A 242 14.79 20.47 5.27
CA ALA A 242 16.12 20.14 5.76
C ALA A 242 17.11 19.71 4.65
N GLY A 243 16.68 19.65 3.39
CA GLY A 243 17.53 19.30 2.26
C GLY A 243 17.85 17.81 2.12
N TYR A 244 17.10 16.92 2.77
CA TYR A 244 17.25 15.48 2.60
C TYR A 244 16.67 14.96 1.26
N PHE A 245 16.96 13.69 0.96
CA PHE A 245 16.32 12.97 -0.14
C PHE A 245 15.01 12.31 0.32
N ALA A 246 13.88 12.82 -0.16
CA ALA A 246 12.52 12.35 0.12
C ALA A 246 11.72 12.05 -1.17
N GLY A 247 12.40 11.91 -2.32
CA GLY A 247 11.75 11.73 -3.62
C GLY A 247 11.01 10.40 -3.79
N LYS A 248 11.42 9.34 -3.08
CA LYS A 248 10.72 8.04 -3.07
C LYS A 248 9.77 7.98 -1.87
N ASP A 249 8.53 7.55 -2.10
CA ASP A 249 7.53 7.35 -1.05
C ASP A 249 8.06 6.47 0.10
N GLN A 250 8.73 5.37 -0.24
CA GLN A 250 9.28 4.40 0.69
C GLN A 250 10.24 5.03 1.72
N THR A 251 11.06 6.03 1.37
CA THR A 251 12.04 6.58 2.34
C THR A 251 11.37 7.32 3.48
N VAL A 252 10.31 8.07 3.18
CA VAL A 252 9.49 8.76 4.17
C VAL A 252 8.63 7.76 4.93
N TRP A 253 8.03 6.79 4.25
CA TRP A 253 7.24 5.73 4.91
C TRP A 253 8.09 4.99 5.93
N ASN A 254 9.30 4.57 5.58
CA ASN A 254 10.21 3.89 6.50
C ASN A 254 10.54 4.73 7.74
N ALA A 255 10.72 6.05 7.59
CA ALA A 255 10.90 6.94 8.74
C ALA A 255 9.67 6.94 9.65
N LEU A 256 8.45 7.02 9.09
CA LEU A 256 7.21 6.94 9.86
C LEU A 256 7.03 5.57 10.56
N LEU A 257 7.41 4.48 9.88
CA LEU A 257 7.41 3.13 10.42
C LEU A 257 8.34 3.02 11.64
N MET A 258 9.47 3.72 11.64
CA MET A 258 10.41 3.77 12.77
C MET A 258 9.93 4.66 13.91
N LEU A 259 9.31 5.80 13.60
CA LEU A 259 8.85 6.80 14.58
C LEU A 259 7.55 6.41 15.28
N PHE A 260 6.62 5.80 14.54
CA PHE A 260 5.27 5.51 15.01
C PHE A 260 4.86 4.03 14.84
N PRO A 261 5.67 3.04 15.26
CA PRO A 261 5.38 1.64 14.93
C PRO A 261 4.13 1.07 15.60
N ASP A 262 3.55 1.73 16.61
CA ASP A 262 2.25 1.40 17.19
C ASP A 262 1.08 1.78 16.27
N ARG A 263 1.31 2.67 15.31
CA ARG A 263 0.34 3.13 14.31
C ARG A 263 0.24 2.21 13.10
N PHE A 264 0.99 1.11 13.06
CA PHE A 264 1.04 0.24 11.89
C PHE A 264 0.85 -1.24 12.23
N VAL A 265 0.07 -1.90 11.37
CA VAL A 265 0.01 -3.36 11.26
C VAL A 265 0.60 -3.76 9.91
N THR A 266 1.34 -4.87 9.88
CA THR A 266 2.06 -5.28 8.68
C THR A 266 1.90 -6.77 8.39
N VAL A 267 2.15 -7.13 7.14
CA VAL A 267 2.58 -8.46 6.75
C VAL A 267 4.06 -8.37 6.36
N PHE A 268 4.90 -9.26 6.90
CA PHE A 268 6.33 -9.27 6.63
C PHE A 268 6.63 -10.41 5.66
N ALA A 269 6.63 -10.11 4.36
CA ALA A 269 6.71 -11.11 3.30
C ALA A 269 7.95 -12.01 3.43
N SER A 270 9.06 -11.46 3.96
CA SER A 270 10.28 -12.21 4.23
C SER A 270 10.51 -12.54 5.71
N ASP A 271 9.45 -12.75 6.52
CA ASP A 271 9.62 -13.12 7.94
C ASP A 271 10.40 -14.45 8.06
N PRO A 272 11.61 -14.44 8.66
CA PRO A 272 12.43 -15.64 8.81
C PRO A 272 11.75 -16.72 9.67
N GLN A 273 10.76 -16.35 10.51
CA GLN A 273 10.00 -17.32 11.31
C GLN A 273 8.97 -18.08 10.48
N THR A 274 8.49 -17.52 9.38
CA THR A 274 7.59 -18.21 8.43
C THR A 274 8.33 -18.76 7.21
N MET A 275 9.62 -18.43 7.05
CA MET A 275 10.48 -18.92 5.97
C MET A 275 11.76 -19.57 6.52
N PRO A 276 11.66 -20.71 7.23
CA PRO A 276 12.84 -21.42 7.71
C PRO A 276 13.66 -21.95 6.53
N GLY A 277 14.91 -21.51 6.39
CA GLY A 277 15.82 -21.94 5.32
C GLY A 277 16.50 -20.81 4.55
N GLY A 278 16.00 -19.57 4.66
CA GLY A 278 16.75 -18.33 4.42
C GLY A 278 17.38 -18.11 3.04
N LYS A 279 17.12 -18.94 2.03
CA LYS A 279 17.86 -18.87 0.78
C LYS A 279 16.92 -18.88 -0.42
N ASN A 280 16.90 -17.70 -1.05
CA ASN A 280 16.44 -17.33 -2.39
C ASN A 280 15.16 -16.49 -2.44
N ARG A 281 15.29 -15.32 -3.10
CA ARG A 281 14.16 -14.61 -3.71
C ARG A 281 13.40 -15.63 -4.57
N GLY A 282 12.09 -15.68 -4.42
CA GLY A 282 11.16 -16.49 -5.20
C GLY A 282 10.81 -17.85 -4.61
N GLN A 283 11.32 -18.21 -3.43
CA GLN A 283 11.20 -19.58 -2.90
C GLN A 283 10.53 -19.68 -1.52
N GLY A 284 10.11 -18.55 -0.95
CA GLY A 284 9.41 -18.53 0.32
C GLY A 284 7.89 -18.53 0.17
N PRO A 285 7.12 -18.98 1.19
CA PRO A 285 5.65 -18.89 1.20
C PRO A 285 5.09 -17.47 1.01
N GLY A 286 5.92 -16.44 1.23
CA GLY A 286 5.62 -15.02 0.97
C GLY A 286 6.03 -14.48 -0.41
N ASP A 287 6.61 -15.31 -1.29
CA ASP A 287 7.13 -14.89 -2.60
C ASP A 287 6.31 -15.43 -3.77
N CYS A 288 5.00 -15.25 -3.65
CA CYS A 288 4.02 -15.63 -4.66
C CYS A 288 4.02 -14.65 -5.82
N GLY A 289 4.77 -14.97 -6.88
CA GLY A 289 4.86 -14.15 -8.10
C GLY A 289 5.52 -12.80 -7.87
N GLY A 290 6.39 -12.73 -6.86
CA GLY A 290 7.12 -11.52 -6.47
C GLY A 290 6.48 -10.83 -5.27
N TRP A 291 7.35 -10.28 -4.43
CA TRP A 291 7.00 -9.44 -3.29
C TRP A 291 6.07 -8.25 -3.63
N TRP A 292 6.12 -7.74 -4.86
CA TRP A 292 5.21 -6.70 -5.36
C TRP A 292 3.77 -7.16 -5.53
N GLY A 293 3.47 -8.47 -5.61
CA GLY A 293 2.10 -8.99 -5.78
C GLY A 293 1.58 -9.76 -4.57
N TYR A 294 2.47 -10.18 -3.66
CA TYR A 294 2.11 -11.07 -2.55
C TYR A 294 0.97 -10.54 -1.67
N TYR A 295 0.92 -9.25 -1.38
CA TYR A 295 -0.12 -8.69 -0.51
C TYR A 295 -1.49 -8.66 -1.20
N ALA A 296 -1.56 -8.60 -2.53
CA ALA A 296 -2.81 -8.73 -3.26
C ALA A 296 -3.38 -10.13 -3.03
N TYR A 297 -2.53 -11.15 -3.16
CA TYR A 297 -2.86 -12.51 -2.75
C TYR A 297 -3.23 -12.58 -1.26
N TRP A 298 -2.43 -12.01 -0.37
CA TRP A 298 -2.60 -12.14 1.09
C TRP A 298 -3.97 -11.63 1.56
N LEU A 299 -4.38 -10.46 1.05
CA LEU A 299 -5.67 -9.84 1.35
C LEU A 299 -6.84 -10.42 0.53
N ALA A 300 -6.63 -11.25 -0.49
CA ALA A 300 -7.72 -11.76 -1.32
C ALA A 300 -8.56 -12.84 -0.62
N PRO A 301 -9.86 -12.97 -0.93
CA PRO A 301 -10.71 -14.05 -0.43
C PRO A 301 -10.15 -15.45 -0.76
N PRO A 302 -10.39 -16.49 0.07
CA PRO A 302 -9.79 -17.81 -0.12
C PRO A 302 -9.97 -18.44 -1.51
N HIS A 303 -11.17 -18.31 -2.10
CA HIS A 303 -11.45 -18.90 -3.43
C HIS A 303 -10.76 -18.12 -4.57
N GLU A 304 -10.64 -16.78 -4.46
CA GLU A 304 -9.92 -15.97 -5.45
C GLU A 304 -8.41 -16.17 -5.36
N ARG A 305 -7.88 -16.43 -4.15
CA ARG A 305 -6.50 -16.87 -3.94
C ARG A 305 -6.20 -18.17 -4.67
N LEU A 306 -7.02 -19.19 -4.47
CA LEU A 306 -6.83 -20.51 -5.10
C LEU A 306 -6.91 -20.43 -6.62
N ALA A 307 -7.89 -19.70 -7.16
CA ALA A 307 -8.01 -19.48 -8.60
C ALA A 307 -6.80 -18.73 -9.18
N THR A 308 -6.32 -17.70 -8.47
CA THR A 308 -5.11 -16.97 -8.90
C THR A 308 -3.84 -17.81 -8.77
N GLU A 309 -3.75 -18.74 -7.81
CA GLU A 309 -2.59 -19.63 -7.69
C GLU A 309 -2.41 -20.54 -8.92
N GLU A 310 -3.52 -21.04 -9.46
CA GLU A 310 -3.53 -21.86 -10.67
C GLU A 310 -3.04 -21.08 -11.90
N GLU A 311 -3.48 -19.83 -12.04
CA GLU A 311 -3.14 -18.99 -13.19
C GLU A 311 -1.76 -18.31 -13.08
N PHE A 312 -1.40 -17.82 -11.89
CA PHE A 312 -0.33 -16.83 -11.74
C PHE A 312 1.00 -17.45 -11.31
N PHE A 313 0.97 -18.54 -10.55
CA PHE A 313 2.15 -19.05 -9.85
C PHE A 313 2.67 -20.39 -10.37
N ASN A 314 2.14 -20.91 -11.49
CA ASN A 314 2.63 -22.12 -12.17
C ASN A 314 2.86 -23.30 -11.20
N GLY A 315 1.97 -23.50 -10.24
CA GLY A 315 2.07 -24.57 -9.24
C GLY A 315 2.89 -24.25 -7.98
N VAL A 316 3.43 -23.04 -7.82
CA VAL A 316 3.97 -22.58 -6.53
C VAL A 316 2.81 -22.33 -5.58
N ARG A 317 2.70 -23.17 -4.53
CA ARG A 317 1.68 -22.99 -3.50
C ARG A 317 2.00 -21.78 -2.63
N CYS A 318 1.04 -20.87 -2.62
CA CYS A 318 1.11 -19.69 -1.79
C CYS A 318 0.57 -19.95 -0.41
N THR A 319 1.20 -19.32 0.59
CA THR A 319 0.70 -19.41 1.96
C THR A 319 0.42 -18.01 2.46
N ARG A 320 -0.77 -17.82 3.02
CA ARG A 320 -1.10 -16.61 3.75
C ARG A 320 -0.34 -16.63 5.09
N ILE A 321 0.74 -15.85 5.19
CA ILE A 321 1.50 -15.72 6.43
C ILE A 321 0.74 -14.84 7.44
N ARG A 322 1.16 -14.80 8.70
CA ARG A 322 0.46 -14.01 9.72
C ARG A 322 0.70 -12.50 9.54
N ALA A 323 -0.30 -11.69 9.91
CA ALA A 323 -0.10 -10.28 10.19
C ALA A 323 0.65 -10.10 11.53
N LEU A 324 1.31 -8.96 11.69
CA LEU A 324 2.14 -8.64 12.84
C LEU A 324 1.99 -7.15 13.23
N PRO A 325 2.02 -6.82 14.53
CA PRO A 325 2.26 -5.44 14.95
C PRO A 325 3.65 -5.02 14.50
N LEU A 326 3.79 -3.85 13.88
CA LEU A 326 5.07 -3.41 13.34
C LEU A 326 6.14 -3.26 14.44
N LEU A 327 5.76 -2.77 15.62
CA LEU A 327 6.65 -2.67 16.78
C LEU A 327 7.29 -4.02 17.14
N SER A 328 6.52 -5.11 17.08
CA SER A 328 7.03 -6.46 17.33
C SER A 328 8.02 -6.90 16.25
N VAL A 329 7.83 -6.48 15.01
CA VAL A 329 8.80 -6.74 13.93
C VAL A 329 10.10 -5.97 14.19
N LEU A 330 10.02 -4.67 14.49
CA LEU A 330 11.20 -3.84 14.72
C LEU A 330 12.00 -4.26 15.94
N ARG A 331 11.35 -4.67 17.04
CA ARG A 331 12.05 -5.24 18.21
C ARG A 331 12.76 -6.55 17.88
N ARG A 332 12.22 -7.38 16.98
CA ARG A 332 12.93 -8.58 16.53
C ARG A 332 14.19 -8.24 15.74
N SER A 333 14.15 -7.22 14.87
CA SER A 333 15.29 -6.87 14.01
C SER A 333 16.34 -5.96 14.66
N LEU A 334 15.90 -5.01 15.50
CA LEU A 334 16.73 -3.99 16.15
C LEU A 334 17.06 -4.31 17.62
N GLY A 335 16.56 -5.43 18.12
CA GLY A 335 16.77 -5.91 19.48
C GLY A 335 15.56 -5.70 20.39
N TRP A 336 15.30 -6.67 21.27
CA TRP A 336 14.09 -6.69 22.10
C TRP A 336 13.91 -5.46 22.99
N GLY A 337 15.01 -4.84 23.42
CA GLY A 337 15.01 -3.58 24.18
C GLY A 337 15.00 -2.31 23.33
N TRP A 338 14.83 -2.40 22.00
CA TRP A 338 14.71 -1.23 21.15
C TRP A 338 13.40 -0.48 21.44
N THR A 339 13.51 0.84 21.46
CA THR A 339 12.40 1.78 21.62
C THR A 339 12.36 2.70 20.40
N PRO A 340 11.15 3.06 19.91
CA PRO A 340 11.01 4.00 18.81
C PRO A 340 11.69 5.33 19.16
N PRO A 341 12.36 6.00 18.20
CA PRO A 341 12.86 7.35 18.40
C PRO A 341 11.71 8.30 18.72
N ARG A 342 12.00 9.34 19.50
CA ARG A 342 10.99 10.35 19.85
C ARG A 342 10.68 11.20 18.61
N ALA A 343 9.44 11.15 18.15
CA ALA A 343 8.91 12.14 17.21
C ALA A 343 8.78 13.51 17.90
N SER A 344 9.39 14.54 17.32
CA SER A 344 9.36 15.91 17.83
C SER A 344 8.67 16.89 16.87
N VAL A 345 8.54 16.54 15.60
CA VAL A 345 7.88 17.39 14.60
C VAL A 345 6.37 17.41 14.84
N LYS A 346 5.81 18.62 15.00
CA LYS A 346 4.36 18.81 15.18
C LYS A 346 3.62 18.48 13.88
N LEU A 347 2.63 17.60 13.95
CA LEU A 347 1.77 17.27 12.81
C LEU A 347 1.03 18.51 12.29
N ILE A 348 0.99 18.65 10.96
CA ILE A 348 0.28 19.71 10.26
C ILE A 348 -0.95 19.15 9.53
N GLU A 349 -1.88 20.03 9.18
CA GLU A 349 -2.89 19.74 8.18
C GLU A 349 -2.28 20.01 6.79
N PRO A 350 -2.23 19.02 5.89
CA PRO A 350 -1.75 19.26 4.54
C PRO A 350 -2.73 20.17 3.77
N PRO A 351 -2.25 20.92 2.75
CA PRO A 351 -3.12 21.71 1.88
C PRO A 351 -4.24 20.85 1.29
N THR A 352 -5.48 21.36 1.34
CA THR A 352 -6.66 20.68 0.77
C THR A 352 -6.93 21.13 -0.66
N ALA A 353 -7.69 20.31 -1.40
CA ALA A 353 -8.14 20.62 -2.76
C ALA A 353 -9.24 21.67 -2.82
#